data_AF-A0A6I5H0G5-F1
#
_entry.id   AF-A0A6I5H0G5-F1
#
_cell.length_a   1.000
_cell.length_b   1.000
_cell.length_c   1.000
_cell.angle_alpha   90.00
_cell.angle_beta   90.00
_cell.angle_gamma   90.00
#
_symmetry.space_group_name_H-M   'P 1'
#
loop_
_entity.id
_entity.type
_entity.pdbx_description
1 polymer ?
#
loop_
_entity_poly.entity_id
_entity_poly.type
_entity_poly.pdbx_seq_one_letter_code
_entity_poly.pdbx_strand_id
1 'polypeptide(L)'
;MRKANVMFGALLHGADRLRQGEEPTALEQLLLDWLRMALSEDDVKEWGRVYREAVTERGSAVGVPEVLTGRPVSRGYDFADLAEDLPAVDAEWRAQSNWSTLDEAALAEGGEFDPAGFVEGMREWGFGVTLPARWAEPSQGREAPESEAGDDARAVTFKLEYESFVVNRVVGDGWPNTRDEIRWVSGGQSDISRAEPLLSQEWGGNDTAAGRTCVFGPFPWQRDAFSGAANKGVVLSVACWEWDTGDGNDNNIVERLMRLNNDPIFASLWAAVSAAAPSVLGFLMDVTSLAMTVVSWINQNDLSCARTLLLDRNAMAVLANRGTARWHFNGVGYHELNVKFTGGGIAFPVGTLEYAVRTRQGWERPVPLPWESISPPAMASFNGRLYVAFVSHHTNVMWTRLESDGTWRPPEYVGGDLSYRAPALCVAFGQLWYVVTGRDQLLYVSAFNELASVWSPRYLLSSSFRTDLAPSMAATPGRLWATHVGGQGRLYHRTLGGNEWSSPRISDVNWEVDSPVAMAPLGTSQVWRIGRGLDNKVYFMTSKSPTEWTAQAPTSVTAGWRTTHGLAAATDGDRTWAVRRGEDGYLRAADYTPAAKWGASEYVGGNTRATSMDEPAAAAHAGKLYVMYRR
;
A
#
# COMPACT_ATOMS: atom_id res chain seq x y z
N MET A 1 8.97 23.95 -18.72
CA MET A 1 10.29 23.47 -19.20
C MET A 1 10.43 22.03 -18.75
N ARG A 2 10.63 21.06 -19.65
CA ARG A 2 10.95 19.68 -19.26
C ARG A 2 12.36 19.66 -18.64
N LYS A 3 12.50 19.07 -17.45
CA LYS A 3 13.80 18.86 -16.78
C LYS A 3 14.64 17.83 -17.55
N ALA A 4 15.94 17.78 -17.24
CA ALA A 4 16.86 16.82 -17.83
C ALA A 4 16.44 15.37 -17.47
N ASN A 5 16.56 14.45 -18.44
CA ASN A 5 16.24 13.03 -18.29
C ASN A 5 17.48 12.20 -18.62
N VAL A 6 17.92 11.37 -17.68
CA VAL A 6 19.20 10.65 -17.79
C VAL A 6 19.11 9.58 -18.87
N MET A 7 18.04 8.79 -18.90
CA MET A 7 17.87 7.75 -19.91
C MET A 7 17.71 8.30 -21.32
N PHE A 8 17.06 9.45 -21.48
CA PHE A 8 16.92 10.13 -22.76
C PHE A 8 18.26 10.61 -23.28
N GLY A 9 19.07 11.21 -22.40
CA GLY A 9 20.43 11.53 -22.74
C GLY A 9 21.26 10.28 -23.10
N ALA A 10 21.07 9.17 -22.39
CA ALA A 10 21.84 7.93 -22.62
C ALA A 10 21.48 7.32 -23.97
N LEU A 11 20.20 7.39 -24.35
CA LEU A 11 19.70 7.03 -25.68
C LEU A 11 20.35 7.89 -26.77
N LEU A 12 20.37 9.22 -26.62
CA LEU A 12 20.99 10.13 -27.59
C LEU A 12 22.52 9.95 -27.67
N HIS A 13 23.16 9.72 -26.53
CA HIS A 13 24.58 9.43 -26.44
C HIS A 13 24.94 8.11 -27.13
N GLY A 14 24.18 7.04 -26.85
CA GLY A 14 24.31 5.74 -27.52
C GLY A 14 24.08 5.83 -29.02
N ALA A 15 23.14 6.68 -29.47
CA ALA A 15 22.90 6.92 -30.89
C ALA A 15 24.10 7.60 -31.56
N ASP A 16 24.74 8.57 -30.90
CA ASP A 16 25.98 9.20 -31.39
C ASP A 16 27.15 8.21 -31.41
N ARG A 17 27.26 7.34 -30.41
CA ARG A 17 28.24 6.23 -30.39
C ARG A 17 28.07 5.30 -31.58
N LEU A 18 26.85 4.81 -31.78
CA LEU A 18 26.50 3.95 -32.92
C LEU A 18 26.84 4.62 -34.26
N ARG A 19 26.55 5.92 -34.40
CA ARG A 19 26.87 6.72 -35.60
C ARG A 19 28.38 6.79 -35.85
N GLN A 20 29.20 6.86 -34.81
CA GLN A 20 30.67 6.92 -34.90
C GLN A 20 31.36 5.55 -34.96
N GLY A 21 30.58 4.45 -34.98
CA GLY A 21 31.12 3.09 -35.03
C GLY A 21 31.62 2.57 -33.68
N GLU A 22 31.25 3.22 -32.58
CA GLU A 22 31.50 2.73 -31.22
C GLU A 22 30.40 1.75 -30.81
N GLU A 23 30.77 0.70 -30.07
CA GLU A 23 29.84 -0.30 -29.55
C GLU A 23 29.02 0.27 -28.38
N PRO A 24 27.68 0.30 -28.44
CA PRO A 24 26.84 0.74 -27.32
C PRO A 24 27.05 -0.13 -26.06
N THR A 25 26.89 0.45 -24.87
CA THR A 25 26.81 -0.33 -23.61
C THR A 25 25.55 -1.20 -23.57
N ALA A 26 25.40 -2.05 -22.54
CA ALA A 26 24.18 -2.84 -22.38
C ALA A 26 22.93 -1.96 -22.19
N LEU A 27 23.03 -0.88 -21.40
CA LEU A 27 21.94 0.09 -21.24
C LEU A 27 21.67 0.87 -22.53
N GLU A 28 22.71 1.40 -23.19
CA GLU A 28 22.55 2.15 -24.44
C GLU A 28 21.92 1.27 -25.53
N GLN A 29 22.39 0.03 -25.68
CA GLN A 29 21.84 -0.92 -26.64
C GLN A 29 20.36 -1.20 -26.37
N LEU A 30 19.97 -1.38 -25.11
CA LEU A 30 18.57 -1.58 -24.72
C LEU A 30 17.69 -0.37 -25.09
N LEU A 31 18.15 0.84 -24.83
CA LEU A 31 17.47 2.09 -25.21
C LEU A 31 17.38 2.27 -26.73
N LEU A 32 18.41 1.90 -27.47
CA LEU A 32 18.44 1.96 -28.93
C LEU A 32 17.51 0.92 -29.56
N ASP A 33 17.47 -0.30 -29.02
CA ASP A 33 16.56 -1.36 -29.48
C ASP A 33 15.10 -0.98 -29.27
N TRP A 34 14.81 -0.28 -28.17
CA TRP A 34 13.50 0.33 -27.95
C TRP A 34 13.16 1.38 -29.02
N LEU A 35 14.06 2.34 -29.26
CA LEU A 35 13.84 3.40 -30.25
C LEU A 35 13.66 2.84 -31.68
N ARG A 36 14.40 1.78 -32.02
CA ARG A 36 14.29 1.05 -33.29
C ARG A 36 12.94 0.39 -33.52
N MET A 37 12.11 0.23 -32.49
CA MET A 37 10.73 -0.21 -32.68
C MET A 37 9.88 0.82 -33.44
N ALA A 38 10.27 2.10 -33.40
CA ALA A 38 9.55 3.18 -34.07
C ALA A 38 10.33 3.85 -35.21
N LEU A 39 11.67 3.83 -35.17
CA LEU A 39 12.53 4.55 -36.09
C LEU A 39 13.49 3.63 -36.86
N SER A 40 13.90 4.06 -38.05
CA SER A 40 14.95 3.37 -38.80
C SER A 40 16.33 3.57 -38.18
N GLU A 41 17.32 2.73 -38.51
CA GLU A 41 18.69 2.90 -37.99
C GLU A 41 19.31 4.24 -38.42
N ASP A 42 18.98 4.73 -39.62
CA ASP A 42 19.46 6.02 -40.13
C ASP A 42 18.85 7.18 -39.32
N ASP A 43 17.56 7.12 -38.99
CA ASP A 43 16.90 8.11 -38.13
C ASP A 43 17.53 8.12 -36.73
N VAL A 44 17.82 6.94 -36.16
CA VAL A 44 18.48 6.82 -34.86
C VAL A 44 19.86 7.47 -34.89
N LYS A 45 20.69 7.19 -35.91
CA LYS A 45 22.00 7.84 -36.07
C LYS A 45 21.87 9.35 -36.25
N GLU A 46 20.84 9.81 -36.94
CA GLU A 46 20.57 11.23 -37.13
C GLU A 46 20.23 11.94 -35.82
N TRP A 47 19.47 11.31 -34.92
CA TRP A 47 19.23 11.83 -33.57
C TRP A 47 20.54 11.99 -32.79
N GLY A 48 21.46 11.02 -32.90
CA GLY A 48 22.79 11.11 -32.32
C GLY A 48 23.63 12.27 -32.88
N ARG A 49 23.55 12.52 -34.20
CA ARG A 49 24.21 13.66 -34.86
C ARG A 49 23.70 14.99 -34.31
N VAL A 50 22.38 15.19 -34.30
CA VAL A 50 21.74 16.43 -33.84
C VAL A 50 22.05 16.70 -32.37
N TYR A 51 22.01 15.65 -31.54
CA TYR A 51 22.43 15.73 -30.14
C TYR A 51 23.87 16.23 -30.02
N ARG A 52 24.81 15.61 -30.75
CA ARG A 52 26.23 15.96 -30.65
C ARG A 52 26.49 17.39 -31.11
N GLU A 53 25.84 17.84 -32.17
CA GLU A 53 25.94 19.22 -32.65
C GLU A 53 25.47 20.23 -31.61
N ALA A 54 24.32 19.98 -30.97
CA ALA A 54 23.82 20.84 -29.90
C ALA A 54 24.83 20.94 -28.74
N VAL A 55 25.42 19.81 -28.33
CA VAL A 55 26.44 19.77 -27.28
C VAL A 55 27.70 20.51 -27.70
N THR A 56 28.18 20.34 -28.93
CA THR A 56 29.39 21.03 -29.42
C THR A 56 29.19 22.53 -29.54
N GLU A 57 28.03 22.99 -30.01
CA GLU A 57 27.74 24.41 -30.18
C GLU A 57 27.46 25.14 -28.87
N ARG A 58 26.79 24.48 -27.91
CA ARG A 58 26.21 25.15 -26.72
C ARG A 58 26.70 24.61 -25.39
N GLY A 59 27.54 23.57 -25.39
CA GLY A 59 27.96 22.83 -24.18
C GLY A 59 26.83 22.04 -23.51
N SER A 60 25.63 22.00 -24.11
CA SER A 60 24.43 21.42 -23.53
C SER A 60 23.44 20.98 -24.61
N ALA A 61 22.53 20.07 -24.24
CA ALA A 61 21.39 19.69 -25.08
C ALA A 61 20.10 19.75 -24.25
N VAL A 62 19.00 20.19 -24.88
CA VAL A 62 17.71 20.36 -24.19
C VAL A 62 17.24 19.01 -23.66
N GLY A 63 16.94 18.94 -22.36
CA GLY A 63 16.47 17.71 -21.72
C GLY A 63 17.56 16.68 -21.43
N VAL A 64 18.85 17.02 -21.58
CA VAL A 64 19.97 16.11 -21.31
C VAL A 64 20.84 16.63 -20.16
N PRO A 65 21.17 15.81 -19.15
CA PRO A 65 21.97 16.24 -18.00
C PRO A 65 23.47 16.33 -18.31
N GLU A 66 24.20 17.08 -17.48
CA GLU A 66 25.64 17.34 -17.64
C GLU A 66 26.49 16.05 -17.65
N VAL A 67 26.08 15.05 -16.87
CA VAL A 67 26.74 13.73 -16.82
C VAL A 67 26.81 13.04 -18.20
N LEU A 68 25.98 13.46 -19.15
CA LEU A 68 25.97 12.96 -20.53
C LEU A 68 26.45 13.96 -21.56
N THR A 69 26.13 15.25 -21.43
CA THR A 69 26.66 16.26 -22.36
C THR A 69 28.17 16.40 -22.24
N GLY A 70 28.73 16.22 -21.03
CA GLY A 70 30.18 16.19 -20.78
C GLY A 70 30.84 14.85 -21.08
N ARG A 71 30.09 13.79 -21.41
CA ARG A 71 30.63 12.44 -21.64
C ARG A 71 31.22 12.33 -23.05
N PRO A 72 32.49 11.90 -23.20
CA PRO A 72 33.10 11.71 -24.51
C PRO A 72 32.49 10.49 -25.20
N VAL A 73 32.35 10.55 -26.53
CA VAL A 73 31.76 9.47 -27.33
C VAL A 73 32.49 8.14 -27.17
N SER A 74 33.76 8.11 -26.77
CA SER A 74 34.52 6.87 -26.52
C SER A 74 34.12 6.15 -25.22
N ARG A 75 33.44 6.83 -24.28
CA ARG A 75 33.00 6.26 -23.00
C ARG A 75 31.48 6.15 -22.96
N GLY A 76 30.94 4.94 -23.05
CA GLY A 76 29.50 4.70 -22.97
C GLY A 76 28.92 4.94 -21.58
N TYR A 77 27.58 4.94 -21.48
CA TYR A 77 26.82 5.04 -20.23
C TYR A 77 26.08 3.72 -19.96
N ASP A 78 26.40 2.99 -18.89
CA ASP A 78 25.85 1.65 -18.63
C ASP A 78 24.94 1.61 -17.39
N PHE A 79 24.37 0.44 -17.09
CA PHE A 79 23.53 0.23 -15.90
C PHE A 79 24.21 0.61 -14.58
N ALA A 80 25.53 0.44 -14.48
CA ALA A 80 26.28 0.85 -13.29
C ALA A 80 26.31 2.37 -13.12
N ASP A 81 26.47 3.13 -14.22
CA ASP A 81 26.39 4.60 -14.18
C ASP A 81 24.96 5.04 -13.77
N LEU A 82 23.93 4.41 -14.36
CA LEU A 82 22.53 4.68 -14.01
C LEU A 82 22.26 4.43 -12.52
N ALA A 83 22.76 3.32 -11.98
CA ALA A 83 22.59 3.00 -10.55
C ALA A 83 23.24 4.05 -9.63
N GLU A 84 24.37 4.63 -10.03
CA GLU A 84 25.06 5.70 -9.31
C GLU A 84 24.27 7.03 -9.37
N ASP A 85 23.67 7.35 -10.51
CA ASP A 85 22.93 8.60 -10.73
C ASP A 85 21.48 8.55 -10.19
N LEU A 86 20.88 7.36 -10.07
CA LEU A 86 19.48 7.17 -9.67
C LEU A 86 19.06 7.90 -8.38
N PRO A 87 19.86 7.94 -7.30
CA PRO A 87 19.50 8.70 -6.10
C PRO A 87 19.32 10.20 -6.34
N ALA A 88 20.11 10.80 -7.23
CA ALA A 88 19.97 12.22 -7.58
C ALA A 88 18.72 12.43 -8.45
N VAL A 89 18.51 11.55 -9.42
CA VAL A 89 17.30 11.53 -10.26
C VAL A 89 16.03 11.40 -9.40
N ASP A 90 16.02 10.48 -8.44
CA ASP A 90 14.90 10.28 -7.51
C ASP A 90 14.63 11.52 -6.65
N ALA A 91 15.67 12.16 -6.12
CA ALA A 91 15.52 13.40 -5.35
C ALA A 91 14.87 14.53 -6.18
N GLU A 92 15.22 14.63 -7.47
CA GLU A 92 14.63 15.62 -8.37
C GLU A 92 13.16 15.34 -8.70
N TRP A 93 12.80 14.07 -8.90
CA TRP A 93 11.41 13.66 -9.17
C TRP A 93 10.53 13.79 -7.94
N ARG A 94 11.03 13.48 -6.74
CA ARG A 94 10.28 13.64 -5.49
C ARG A 94 9.86 15.08 -5.20
N ALA A 95 10.61 16.05 -5.72
CA ALA A 95 10.26 17.45 -5.59
C ALA A 95 9.04 17.87 -6.44
N GLN A 96 8.54 16.98 -7.31
CA GLN A 96 7.40 17.24 -8.18
C GLN A 96 6.11 16.65 -7.58
N SER A 97 4.98 17.16 -8.05
CA SER A 97 3.63 16.78 -7.62
C SER A 97 3.00 15.70 -8.50
N ASN A 98 3.64 15.27 -9.59
CA ASN A 98 3.10 14.32 -10.57
C ASN A 98 3.39 12.85 -10.24
N TRP A 99 3.55 12.52 -8.96
CA TRP A 99 3.56 11.13 -8.49
C TRP A 99 2.70 10.97 -7.24
N SER A 100 2.19 9.76 -7.01
CA SER A 100 1.38 9.44 -5.84
C SER A 100 1.57 8.01 -5.38
N THR A 101 1.31 7.78 -4.09
CA THR A 101 1.19 6.41 -3.58
C THR A 101 -0.22 5.88 -3.76
N LEU A 102 -0.36 4.62 -4.12
CA LEU A 102 -1.65 3.94 -4.10
C LEU A 102 -2.11 3.77 -2.64
N ASP A 103 -3.17 4.47 -2.26
CA ASP A 103 -3.84 4.24 -0.97
C ASP A 103 -4.77 3.03 -1.09
N GLU A 104 -4.28 1.88 -0.64
CA GLU A 104 -5.00 0.61 -0.67
C GLU A 104 -6.24 0.62 0.24
N ALA A 105 -6.25 1.44 1.30
CA ALA A 105 -7.42 1.60 2.17
C ALA A 105 -8.52 2.36 1.43
N ALA A 106 -8.19 3.52 0.85
CA ALA A 106 -9.12 4.28 0.02
C ALA A 106 -9.64 3.43 -1.16
N LEU A 107 -8.76 2.66 -1.79
CA LEU A 107 -9.11 1.76 -2.88
C LEU A 107 -10.09 0.66 -2.44
N ALA A 108 -9.88 0.05 -1.28
CA ALA A 108 -10.76 -0.96 -0.72
C ALA A 108 -12.13 -0.38 -0.32
N GLU A 109 -12.16 0.84 0.21
CA GLU A 109 -13.40 1.58 0.50
C GLU A 109 -14.15 1.99 -0.79
N GLY A 110 -13.45 2.01 -1.92
CA GLY A 110 -13.95 2.53 -3.20
C GLY A 110 -14.05 4.06 -3.21
N GLY A 111 -13.24 4.72 -2.38
CA GLY A 111 -13.03 6.15 -2.41
C GLY A 111 -12.07 6.59 -3.52
N GLU A 112 -11.88 7.90 -3.62
CA GLU A 112 -10.86 8.51 -4.48
C GLU A 112 -9.50 8.31 -3.82
N PHE A 113 -8.59 7.60 -4.49
CA PHE A 113 -7.23 7.35 -3.97
C PHE A 113 -6.19 8.29 -4.58
N ASP A 114 -6.56 9.09 -5.59
CA ASP A 114 -5.71 10.09 -6.21
C ASP A 114 -5.83 11.42 -5.45
N PRO A 115 -4.79 11.88 -4.74
CA PRO A 115 -4.87 13.15 -4.03
C PRO A 115 -4.99 14.32 -5.01
N ALA A 116 -5.75 15.37 -4.64
CA ALA A 116 -5.94 16.54 -5.49
C ALA A 116 -4.62 17.19 -5.95
N GLY A 117 -3.59 17.21 -5.09
CA GLY A 117 -2.26 17.72 -5.45
C GLY A 117 -1.58 16.89 -6.55
N PHE A 118 -1.79 15.58 -6.57
CA PHE A 118 -1.31 14.70 -7.64
C PHE A 118 -2.08 14.92 -8.95
N VAL A 119 -3.40 15.07 -8.86
CA VAL A 119 -4.25 15.36 -10.03
C VAL A 119 -3.84 16.68 -10.69
N GLU A 120 -3.56 17.74 -9.93
CA GLU A 120 -3.03 18.99 -10.50
C GLU A 120 -1.56 18.87 -10.94
N GLY A 121 -0.76 18.04 -10.28
CA GLY A 121 0.61 17.75 -10.72
C GLY A 121 0.65 17.13 -12.12
N MET A 122 -0.25 16.18 -12.43
CA MET A 122 -0.35 15.65 -13.79
C MET A 122 -0.63 16.75 -14.82
N ARG A 123 -1.37 17.80 -14.45
CA ARG A 123 -1.72 18.90 -15.37
C ARG A 123 -0.51 19.75 -15.72
N GLU A 124 0.32 20.00 -14.72
CA GLU A 124 1.54 20.78 -14.89
C GLU A 124 2.58 20.03 -15.74
N TRP A 125 2.69 18.71 -15.56
CA TRP A 125 3.79 17.92 -16.13
C TRP A 125 3.38 17.07 -17.35
N GLY A 126 2.09 16.87 -17.59
CA GLY A 126 1.53 16.09 -18.71
C GLY A 126 1.57 14.57 -18.51
N PHE A 127 2.07 14.08 -17.38
CA PHE A 127 2.04 12.67 -17.02
C PHE A 127 2.00 12.47 -15.50
N GLY A 128 1.73 11.25 -15.04
CA GLY A 128 1.91 10.88 -13.64
C GLY A 128 2.41 9.46 -13.41
N VAL A 129 2.95 9.20 -12.21
CA VAL A 129 3.31 7.85 -11.76
C VAL A 129 2.58 7.52 -10.47
N THR A 130 1.99 6.32 -10.39
CA THR A 130 1.40 5.81 -9.17
C THR A 130 2.02 4.47 -8.81
N LEU A 131 2.45 4.34 -7.56
CA LEU A 131 3.06 3.12 -7.06
C LEU A 131 2.62 2.83 -5.62
N PRO A 132 2.68 1.58 -5.14
CA PRO A 132 2.32 1.27 -3.76
C PRO A 132 3.30 1.94 -2.78
N ALA A 133 2.80 2.39 -1.62
CA ALA A 133 3.59 3.19 -0.66
C ALA A 133 4.93 2.56 -0.26
N ARG A 134 5.01 1.22 -0.21
CA ARG A 134 6.25 0.50 0.12
C ARG A 134 7.37 0.67 -0.90
N TRP A 135 7.02 0.95 -2.16
CA TRP A 135 7.97 1.20 -3.25
C TRP A 135 8.29 2.68 -3.42
N ALA A 136 7.58 3.55 -2.69
CA ALA A 136 7.80 4.98 -2.75
C ALA A 136 8.99 5.43 -1.92
N GLU A 137 9.46 4.70 -0.90
CA GLU A 137 10.61 5.10 -0.09
C GLU A 137 11.93 4.49 -0.60
N PRO A 138 13.06 5.23 -0.59
CA PRO A 138 14.37 4.69 -0.93
C PRO A 138 14.77 3.58 0.05
N SER A 139 15.40 2.52 -0.44
CA SER A 139 15.92 1.44 0.42
C SER A 139 17.17 1.91 1.17
N GLN A 140 17.03 2.69 2.25
CA GLN A 140 18.16 3.06 3.11
C GLN A 140 18.64 1.84 3.92
N GLY A 141 19.58 1.05 3.37
CA GLY A 141 20.21 -0.06 4.09
C GLY A 141 19.26 -1.18 4.52
N ARG A 142 18.02 -1.20 4.01
CA ARG A 142 17.19 -2.41 4.03
C ARG A 142 17.85 -3.40 3.10
N GLU A 143 18.15 -4.60 3.61
CA GLU A 143 18.27 -5.77 2.73
C GLU A 143 17.07 -5.73 1.77
N ALA A 144 17.32 -5.98 0.48
CA ALA A 144 16.25 -6.06 -0.51
C ALA A 144 15.13 -6.87 0.12
N PRO A 145 13.87 -6.39 0.14
CA PRO A 145 12.80 -7.17 0.72
C PRO A 145 12.81 -8.50 -0.02
N GLU A 146 13.30 -9.56 0.62
CA GLU A 146 12.97 -10.92 0.24
C GLU A 146 11.46 -10.89 0.07
N SER A 147 11.00 -11.27 -1.11
CA SER A 147 9.60 -11.10 -1.48
C SER A 147 8.75 -11.68 -0.36
N GLU A 148 8.07 -10.82 0.40
CA GLU A 148 7.19 -11.27 1.50
C GLU A 148 5.99 -12.05 0.94
N ALA A 149 5.76 -12.01 -0.37
CA ALA A 149 5.20 -13.14 -1.08
C ALA A 149 6.35 -14.14 -1.30
N GLY A 150 6.51 -15.11 -0.40
CA GLY A 150 7.54 -16.14 -0.56
C GLY A 150 7.53 -16.70 -1.99
N ASP A 151 8.67 -17.23 -2.46
CA ASP A 151 8.79 -17.89 -3.77
C ASP A 151 7.72 -18.99 -4.03
N ASP A 152 6.93 -19.36 -3.02
CA ASP A 152 5.79 -20.26 -3.04
C ASP A 152 4.43 -19.64 -3.44
N ALA A 153 4.32 -18.32 -3.59
CA ALA A 153 3.05 -17.69 -4.00
C ALA A 153 2.71 -18.06 -5.46
N ARG A 154 1.64 -18.85 -5.66
CA ARG A 154 1.22 -19.26 -7.01
C ARG A 154 0.83 -18.05 -7.86
N ALA A 155 1.22 -18.11 -9.13
CA ALA A 155 0.77 -17.19 -10.16
C ALA A 155 -0.77 -17.14 -10.23
N VAL A 156 -1.31 -15.95 -10.38
CA VAL A 156 -2.74 -15.68 -10.51
C VAL A 156 -3.05 -15.10 -11.89
N THR A 157 -4.24 -15.39 -12.42
CA THR A 157 -4.73 -14.70 -13.62
C THR A 157 -5.34 -13.36 -13.21
N PHE A 158 -4.63 -12.28 -13.53
CA PHE A 158 -5.08 -10.91 -13.33
C PHE A 158 -5.68 -10.39 -14.63
N LYS A 159 -6.92 -9.89 -14.58
CA LYS A 159 -7.58 -9.28 -15.75
C LYS A 159 -8.24 -7.96 -15.37
N LEU A 160 -7.79 -6.89 -16.05
CA LEU A 160 -8.25 -5.53 -15.87
C LEU A 160 -8.80 -5.00 -17.21
N GLU A 161 -10.00 -4.43 -17.16
CA GLU A 161 -10.72 -3.89 -18.31
C GLU A 161 -11.06 -2.42 -18.09
N TYR A 162 -11.02 -1.61 -19.15
CA TYR A 162 -11.59 -0.27 -19.18
C TYR A 162 -13.09 -0.36 -19.39
N GLU A 163 -13.86 0.28 -18.53
CA GLU A 163 -15.33 0.26 -18.60
C GLU A 163 -15.85 1.52 -19.29
N SER A 164 -15.43 2.67 -18.81
CA SER A 164 -15.82 3.98 -19.36
C SER A 164 -14.81 5.05 -18.97
N PHE A 165 -14.89 6.22 -19.58
CA PHE A 165 -14.24 7.41 -19.07
C PHE A 165 -15.18 8.61 -19.10
N VAL A 166 -15.00 9.54 -18.16
CA VAL A 166 -15.70 10.83 -18.13
C VAL A 166 -14.76 11.91 -18.64
N VAL A 167 -15.24 12.77 -19.54
CA VAL A 167 -14.51 13.96 -19.99
C VAL A 167 -14.86 15.11 -19.06
N ASN A 168 -13.95 15.53 -18.21
CA ASN A 168 -14.11 16.71 -17.35
C ASN A 168 -13.63 17.99 -18.04
N ARG A 169 -12.58 17.89 -18.87
CA ARG A 169 -12.07 18.98 -19.71
C ARG A 169 -11.65 18.40 -21.06
N VAL A 170 -12.10 19.04 -22.14
CA VAL A 170 -11.80 18.66 -23.53
C VAL A 170 -10.31 18.87 -23.83
N VAL A 171 -9.74 18.08 -24.74
CA VAL A 171 -8.39 18.27 -25.31
C VAL A 171 -8.51 19.21 -26.53
N GLY A 172 -7.47 19.99 -26.87
CA GLY A 172 -7.48 20.84 -28.07
C GLY A 172 -8.04 22.27 -27.92
N ASP A 173 -8.10 22.98 -29.06
CA ASP A 173 -8.31 24.44 -29.16
C ASP A 173 -9.75 24.91 -28.86
N GLY A 174 -10.69 23.98 -28.70
CA GLY A 174 -12.09 24.28 -28.36
C GLY A 174 -12.89 25.01 -29.46
N TRP A 175 -12.44 24.96 -30.72
CA TRP A 175 -13.18 25.53 -31.84
C TRP A 175 -14.32 24.59 -32.28
N PRO A 176 -15.53 25.11 -32.52
CA PRO A 176 -16.63 24.27 -33.02
C PRO A 176 -16.29 23.73 -34.42
N ASN A 177 -16.28 22.40 -34.56
CA ASN A 177 -16.01 21.58 -35.76
C ASN A 177 -14.55 21.12 -36.01
N THR A 178 -13.64 21.19 -35.04
CA THR A 178 -12.42 20.38 -35.08
C THR A 178 -12.75 18.94 -34.67
N ARG A 179 -12.07 17.95 -35.27
CA ARG A 179 -12.26 16.53 -34.97
C ARG A 179 -11.35 16.14 -33.81
N ASP A 180 -11.65 16.67 -32.63
CA ASP A 180 -10.85 16.36 -31.43
C ASP A 180 -11.21 14.93 -30.99
N GLU A 181 -10.55 13.94 -31.61
CA GLU A 181 -10.83 12.52 -31.45
C GLU A 181 -10.00 11.94 -30.30
N ILE A 182 -10.65 11.37 -29.29
CA ILE A 182 -9.98 10.74 -28.16
C ILE A 182 -9.68 9.28 -28.47
N ARG A 183 -8.47 8.83 -28.16
CA ARG A 183 -8.09 7.41 -28.10
C ARG A 183 -7.28 7.10 -26.85
N TRP A 184 -7.48 5.91 -26.31
CA TRP A 184 -6.70 5.36 -25.22
C TRP A 184 -5.74 4.31 -25.77
N VAL A 185 -4.48 4.42 -25.35
CA VAL A 185 -3.44 3.44 -25.63
C VAL A 185 -2.91 2.91 -24.32
N SER A 186 -2.80 1.59 -24.18
CA SER A 186 -2.17 1.00 -23.00
C SER A 186 -1.29 -0.19 -23.33
N GLY A 187 -0.22 -0.31 -22.55
CA GLY A 187 0.61 -1.51 -22.46
C GLY A 187 0.70 -1.97 -21.02
N GLY A 188 0.91 -3.28 -20.82
CA GLY A 188 0.99 -3.83 -19.48
C GLY A 188 1.87 -5.06 -19.42
N GLN A 189 2.61 -5.20 -18.32
CA GLN A 189 3.47 -6.35 -18.09
C GLN A 189 3.50 -6.72 -16.61
N SER A 190 3.47 -8.02 -16.33
CA SER A 190 3.77 -8.59 -15.02
C SER A 190 5.16 -9.22 -14.99
N ASP A 191 5.49 -9.79 -13.85
CA ASP A 191 6.67 -10.65 -13.67
C ASP A 191 6.62 -11.98 -14.43
N ILE A 192 5.48 -12.34 -15.05
CA ILE A 192 5.30 -13.63 -15.76
C ILE A 192 4.86 -13.43 -17.20
N SER A 193 3.95 -12.51 -17.45
CA SER A 193 3.30 -12.35 -18.75
C SER A 193 3.22 -10.91 -19.17
N ARG A 194 3.14 -10.71 -20.49
CA ARG A 194 2.86 -9.42 -21.08
C ARG A 194 1.43 -9.41 -21.60
N ALA A 195 0.73 -8.30 -21.41
CA ALA A 195 -0.53 -8.04 -22.08
C ALA A 195 -0.31 -7.69 -23.56
N GLU A 196 -1.30 -8.01 -24.38
CA GLU A 196 -1.41 -7.42 -25.72
C GLU A 196 -1.64 -5.92 -25.58
N PRO A 197 -1.03 -5.07 -26.43
CA PRO A 197 -1.25 -3.65 -26.39
C PRO A 197 -2.68 -3.32 -26.81
N LEU A 198 -3.27 -2.35 -26.13
CA LEU A 198 -4.61 -1.87 -26.42
C LEU A 198 -4.54 -0.55 -27.15
N LEU A 199 -5.34 -0.46 -28.21
CA LEU A 199 -5.77 0.77 -28.85
C LEU A 199 -7.30 0.75 -28.82
N SER A 200 -7.89 1.68 -28.10
CA SER A 200 -9.34 1.78 -28.01
C SER A 200 -9.95 2.14 -29.37
N GLN A 201 -11.28 2.07 -29.44
CA GLN A 201 -11.98 2.83 -30.48
C GLN A 201 -11.71 4.33 -30.37
N GLU A 202 -12.12 5.05 -31.41
CA GLU A 202 -12.12 6.50 -31.47
C GLU A 202 -13.44 7.07 -30.94
N TRP A 203 -13.36 8.20 -30.23
CA TRP A 203 -14.51 9.02 -29.87
C TRP A 203 -14.28 10.44 -30.37
N GLY A 204 -15.18 11.01 -31.15
CA GLY A 204 -15.03 12.38 -31.68
C GLY A 204 -16.31 13.20 -31.61
N GLY A 205 -16.19 14.50 -31.91
CA GLY A 205 -17.32 15.43 -31.98
C GLY A 205 -18.07 15.59 -30.65
N ASN A 206 -19.40 15.41 -30.65
CA ASN A 206 -20.21 15.64 -29.44
C ASN A 206 -19.97 14.61 -28.32
N ASP A 207 -19.33 13.48 -28.61
CA ASP A 207 -19.04 12.46 -27.60
C ASP A 207 -17.91 12.89 -26.66
N THR A 208 -17.03 13.79 -27.09
CA THR A 208 -15.88 14.28 -26.31
C THR A 208 -16.15 15.61 -25.61
N ALA A 209 -17.41 16.07 -25.55
CA ALA A 209 -17.79 17.27 -24.80
C ALA A 209 -17.63 17.09 -23.29
N ALA A 210 -17.34 18.19 -22.57
CA ALA A 210 -17.23 18.16 -21.12
C ALA A 210 -18.54 17.67 -20.44
N GLY A 211 -18.40 16.83 -19.42
CA GLY A 211 -19.46 16.14 -18.69
C GLY A 211 -19.97 14.86 -19.36
N ARG A 212 -19.44 14.47 -20.53
CA ARG A 212 -19.85 13.24 -21.22
C ARG A 212 -19.14 12.02 -20.63
N THR A 213 -19.84 10.89 -20.67
CA THR A 213 -19.28 9.57 -20.34
C THR A 213 -19.22 8.72 -21.61
N CYS A 214 -18.03 8.27 -21.94
CA CYS A 214 -17.74 7.42 -23.08
C CYS A 214 -17.52 5.99 -22.60
N VAL A 215 -18.17 5.02 -23.24
CA VAL A 215 -18.09 3.60 -22.84
C VAL A 215 -17.21 2.84 -23.81
N PHE A 216 -16.31 2.01 -23.29
CA PHE A 216 -15.44 1.16 -24.11
C PHE A 216 -16.24 0.07 -24.82
N GLY A 217 -15.74 -0.36 -25.98
CA GLY A 217 -16.47 -1.31 -26.82
C GLY A 217 -16.60 -2.69 -26.18
N PRO A 218 -17.48 -3.55 -26.68
CA PRO A 218 -17.74 -4.84 -26.04
C PRO A 218 -16.61 -5.86 -26.24
N PHE A 219 -15.65 -5.57 -27.12
CA PHE A 219 -14.64 -6.52 -27.54
C PHE A 219 -13.34 -6.40 -26.71
N PRO A 220 -12.67 -7.52 -26.38
CA PRO A 220 -11.44 -7.54 -25.59
C PRO A 220 -10.36 -6.57 -26.08
N TRP A 221 -10.07 -6.55 -27.39
CA TRP A 221 -9.03 -5.68 -27.97
C TRP A 221 -9.32 -4.18 -27.88
N GLN A 222 -10.55 -3.79 -27.50
CA GLN A 222 -10.93 -2.39 -27.29
C GLN A 222 -10.86 -1.97 -25.83
N ARG A 223 -10.81 -2.91 -24.88
CA ARG A 223 -10.99 -2.60 -23.45
C ARG A 223 -10.08 -3.34 -22.47
N ASP A 224 -9.47 -4.46 -22.85
CA ASP A 224 -8.61 -5.24 -21.97
C ASP A 224 -7.28 -4.49 -21.76
N ALA A 225 -7.15 -3.81 -20.62
CA ALA A 225 -5.95 -3.07 -20.25
C ALA A 225 -4.79 -4.01 -19.88
N PHE A 226 -5.13 -5.15 -19.25
CA PHE A 226 -4.21 -6.24 -18.99
C PHE A 226 -4.98 -7.55 -18.83
N SER A 227 -4.46 -8.63 -19.42
CA SER A 227 -4.98 -9.98 -19.21
C SER A 227 -3.81 -10.97 -19.24
N GLY A 228 -3.47 -11.53 -18.09
CA GLY A 228 -2.30 -12.42 -18.01
C GLY A 228 -2.06 -13.02 -16.63
N ALA A 229 -1.05 -13.90 -16.56
CA ALA A 229 -0.55 -14.42 -15.29
C ALA A 229 0.35 -13.37 -14.62
N ALA A 230 0.23 -13.21 -13.30
CA ALA A 230 1.11 -12.37 -12.49
C ALA A 230 1.36 -13.07 -11.14
N ASN A 231 2.54 -12.88 -10.56
CA ASN A 231 2.82 -13.34 -9.20
C ASN A 231 3.18 -12.16 -8.28
N LYS A 232 4.18 -11.37 -8.66
CA LYS A 232 4.68 -10.23 -7.85
C LYS A 232 3.93 -8.93 -8.08
N GLY A 233 3.53 -8.64 -9.31
CA GLY A 233 2.89 -7.38 -9.67
C GLY A 233 2.68 -7.19 -11.16
N VAL A 234 2.03 -6.08 -11.52
CA VAL A 234 1.78 -5.61 -12.89
C VAL A 234 2.17 -4.14 -12.97
N VAL A 235 2.90 -3.76 -14.02
CA VAL A 235 3.10 -2.36 -14.42
C VAL A 235 2.23 -2.08 -15.63
N LEU A 236 1.50 -0.97 -15.60
CA LEU A 236 0.68 -0.48 -16.70
C LEU A 236 1.21 0.88 -17.16
N SER A 237 1.31 1.08 -18.47
CA SER A 237 1.45 2.40 -19.08
C SER A 237 0.15 2.71 -19.81
N VAL A 238 -0.47 3.84 -19.48
CA VAL A 238 -1.77 4.26 -20.03
C VAL A 238 -1.65 5.68 -20.54
N ALA A 239 -2.09 5.94 -21.76
CA ALA A 239 -2.06 7.27 -22.36
C ALA A 239 -3.39 7.60 -23.02
N CYS A 240 -3.87 8.81 -22.80
CA CYS A 240 -5.01 9.41 -23.48
C CYS A 240 -4.49 10.38 -24.54
N TRP A 241 -4.87 10.16 -25.79
CA TRP A 241 -4.45 10.92 -26.96
C TRP A 241 -5.62 11.71 -27.52
N GLU A 242 -5.35 12.93 -27.95
CA GLU A 242 -6.12 13.60 -29.00
C GLU A 242 -5.53 13.18 -30.35
N TRP A 243 -6.39 12.90 -31.32
CA TRP A 243 -6.01 12.29 -32.59
C TRP A 243 -6.57 13.13 -33.75
N ASP A 244 -5.69 13.63 -34.62
CA ASP A 244 -6.07 14.39 -35.80
C ASP A 244 -5.96 13.50 -37.05
N THR A 245 -7.11 13.07 -37.60
CA THR A 245 -7.20 12.13 -38.74
C THR A 245 -6.94 12.76 -40.12
N GLY A 246 -5.99 13.72 -40.22
CA GLY A 246 -5.80 14.56 -41.41
C GLY A 246 -4.86 14.04 -42.51
N ASP A 247 -3.79 13.30 -42.18
CA ASP A 247 -2.55 13.39 -42.97
C ASP A 247 -2.01 12.05 -43.51
N GLY A 248 -2.85 11.07 -43.87
CA GLY A 248 -2.50 9.98 -44.80
C GLY A 248 -1.32 9.04 -44.45
N ASN A 249 -0.64 9.25 -43.33
CA ASN A 249 0.49 8.49 -42.78
C ASN A 249 0.12 7.82 -41.45
N ASP A 250 -1.17 7.84 -41.11
CA ASP A 250 -1.74 7.56 -39.78
C ASP A 250 -1.51 6.12 -39.32
N ASN A 251 -1.54 5.14 -40.24
CA ASN A 251 -1.32 3.73 -39.90
C ASN A 251 0.11 3.48 -39.38
N ASN A 252 1.10 4.18 -39.91
CA ASN A 252 2.49 4.06 -39.44
C ASN A 252 2.66 4.66 -38.04
N ILE A 253 1.96 5.75 -37.73
CA ILE A 253 2.02 6.40 -36.41
C ILE A 253 1.34 5.52 -35.36
N VAL A 254 0.14 5.01 -35.64
CA VAL A 254 -0.55 4.05 -34.76
C VAL A 254 0.36 2.85 -34.48
N GLU A 255 0.96 2.28 -35.51
CA GLU A 255 1.84 1.13 -35.38
C GLU A 255 3.08 1.45 -34.52
N ARG A 256 3.71 2.61 -34.72
CA ARG A 256 4.85 3.06 -33.91
C ARG A 256 4.47 3.26 -32.45
N LEU A 257 3.34 3.94 -32.17
CA LEU A 257 2.83 4.16 -30.81
C LEU A 257 2.51 2.83 -30.12
N MET A 258 1.84 1.92 -30.83
CA MET A 258 1.53 0.60 -30.30
C MET A 258 2.80 -0.18 -30.01
N ARG A 259 3.83 -0.14 -30.88
CA ARG A 259 5.11 -0.79 -30.61
C ARG A 259 5.84 -0.20 -29.40
N LEU A 260 5.83 1.12 -29.23
CA LEU A 260 6.48 1.81 -28.12
C LEU A 260 5.75 1.68 -26.78
N ASN A 261 4.42 1.52 -26.79
CA ASN A 261 3.66 1.21 -25.59
C ASN A 261 3.68 -0.30 -25.28
N ASN A 262 3.93 -1.16 -26.28
CA ASN A 262 4.04 -2.61 -26.16
C ASN A 262 5.48 -3.04 -25.83
N ASP A 263 6.03 -2.55 -24.72
CA ASP A 263 7.48 -2.39 -24.64
C ASP A 263 8.21 -3.36 -23.68
N PRO A 264 9.18 -4.16 -24.16
CA PRO A 264 10.07 -4.94 -23.31
C PRO A 264 11.08 -4.10 -22.52
N ILE A 265 11.31 -2.82 -22.84
CA ILE A 265 12.23 -1.93 -22.10
C ILE A 265 11.80 -1.79 -20.65
N PHE A 266 10.50 -1.65 -20.36
CA PHE A 266 10.04 -1.54 -18.99
C PHE A 266 10.38 -2.81 -18.23
N ALA A 267 10.26 -3.99 -18.84
CA ALA A 267 10.55 -5.28 -18.21
C ALA A 267 12.06 -5.57 -18.09
N SER A 268 12.85 -5.26 -19.11
CA SER A 268 14.30 -5.46 -19.14
C SER A 268 15.04 -4.45 -18.26
N LEU A 269 14.61 -3.18 -18.28
CA LEU A 269 15.07 -2.21 -17.31
C LEU A 269 14.55 -2.56 -15.91
N TRP A 270 13.27 -2.94 -15.74
CA TRP A 270 12.73 -3.40 -14.45
C TRP A 270 13.48 -4.61 -13.90
N ALA A 271 13.92 -5.57 -14.72
CA ALA A 271 14.73 -6.69 -14.26
C ALA A 271 16.13 -6.25 -13.84
N ALA A 272 16.76 -5.34 -14.58
CA ALA A 272 18.06 -4.76 -14.22
C ALA A 272 17.98 -3.89 -12.95
N VAL A 273 16.85 -3.23 -12.74
CA VAL A 273 16.54 -2.31 -11.64
C VAL A 273 16.06 -3.08 -10.41
N SER A 274 15.23 -4.10 -10.56
CA SER A 274 14.80 -4.95 -9.44
C SER A 274 15.93 -5.83 -8.89
N ALA A 275 17.03 -5.96 -9.63
CA ALA A 275 18.23 -6.65 -9.20
C ALA A 275 19.16 -5.78 -8.32
N ALA A 276 18.99 -4.45 -8.24
CA ALA A 276 19.82 -3.56 -7.38
C ALA A 276 19.43 -2.05 -7.31
N ALA A 277 18.22 -1.60 -7.68
CA ALA A 277 17.90 -0.17 -7.72
C ALA A 277 17.43 0.34 -6.35
N PRO A 278 18.12 1.35 -5.78
CA PRO A 278 17.76 1.93 -4.49
C PRO A 278 16.50 2.82 -4.53
N SER A 279 15.97 3.15 -5.73
CA SER A 279 14.94 4.17 -5.94
C SER A 279 13.95 3.82 -7.08
N VAL A 280 12.92 3.02 -6.78
CA VAL A 280 11.90 2.58 -7.77
C VAL A 280 11.11 3.75 -8.35
N LEU A 281 10.76 4.75 -7.54
CA LEU A 281 10.04 5.94 -8.00
C LEU A 281 10.85 6.71 -9.06
N GLY A 282 12.07 7.14 -8.74
CA GLY A 282 12.93 7.88 -9.66
C GLY A 282 13.13 7.15 -10.99
N PHE A 283 13.25 5.82 -10.93
CA PHE A 283 13.31 4.98 -12.11
C PHE A 283 12.03 5.03 -12.96
N LEU A 284 10.85 4.77 -12.37
CA LEU A 284 9.58 4.82 -13.10
C LEU A 284 9.33 6.19 -13.71
N MET A 285 9.63 7.26 -12.96
CA MET A 285 9.51 8.63 -13.43
C MET A 285 10.40 8.91 -14.64
N ASP A 286 11.66 8.48 -14.61
CA ASP A 286 12.60 8.72 -15.71
C ASP A 286 12.21 7.93 -16.97
N VAL A 287 11.73 6.69 -16.84
CA VAL A 287 11.24 5.91 -18.00
C VAL A 287 9.94 6.48 -18.55
N THR A 288 8.98 6.86 -17.71
CA THR A 288 7.74 7.48 -18.19
C THR A 288 8.05 8.78 -18.90
N SER A 289 8.92 9.63 -18.34
CA SER A 289 9.36 10.89 -18.98
C SER A 289 10.13 10.65 -20.29
N LEU A 290 10.93 9.58 -20.38
CA LEU A 290 11.60 9.15 -21.62
C LEU A 290 10.58 8.81 -22.70
N ALA A 291 9.61 7.94 -22.38
CA ALA A 291 8.55 7.53 -23.29
C ALA A 291 7.77 8.76 -23.80
N MET A 292 7.36 9.64 -22.90
CA MET A 292 6.70 10.91 -23.23
C MET A 292 7.51 11.78 -24.18
N THR A 293 8.81 11.88 -23.94
CA THR A 293 9.71 12.73 -24.73
C THR A 293 9.88 12.18 -26.13
N VAL A 294 10.24 10.91 -26.27
CA VAL A 294 10.40 10.27 -27.58
C VAL A 294 9.10 10.28 -28.35
N VAL A 295 7.98 9.92 -27.73
CA VAL A 295 6.70 9.91 -28.42
C VAL A 295 6.33 11.31 -28.93
N SER A 296 6.53 12.36 -28.13
CA SER A 296 6.28 13.74 -28.58
C SER A 296 7.16 14.21 -29.74
N TRP A 297 8.28 13.54 -30.01
CA TRP A 297 9.19 13.90 -31.11
C TRP A 297 8.90 13.13 -32.39
N ILE A 298 8.33 11.93 -32.30
CA ILE A 298 8.01 11.09 -33.46
C ILE A 298 6.54 11.20 -33.89
N ASN A 299 5.68 11.77 -33.05
CA ASN A 299 4.24 11.88 -33.26
C ASN A 299 3.85 13.34 -33.49
N GLN A 300 2.89 13.56 -34.40
CA GLN A 300 2.28 14.87 -34.66
C GLN A 300 0.96 15.08 -33.90
N ASN A 301 0.41 14.03 -33.28
CA ASN A 301 -0.81 14.10 -32.48
C ASN A 301 -0.53 14.54 -31.04
N ASP A 302 -1.49 15.22 -30.43
CA ASP A 302 -1.35 15.80 -29.11
C ASP A 302 -1.64 14.78 -28.00
N LEU A 303 -0.62 14.54 -27.19
CA LEU A 303 -0.77 13.74 -25.99
C LEU A 303 -1.53 14.53 -24.93
N SER A 304 -2.74 14.09 -24.57
CA SER A 304 -3.48 14.71 -23.48
C SER A 304 -2.78 14.44 -22.15
N CYS A 305 -2.61 13.18 -21.77
CA CYS A 305 -1.97 12.80 -20.50
C CYS A 305 -1.51 11.33 -20.57
N ALA A 306 -0.38 11.01 -19.95
CA ALA A 306 0.01 9.62 -19.69
C ALA A 306 0.10 9.32 -18.20
N ARG A 307 0.01 8.04 -17.84
CA ARG A 307 0.17 7.58 -16.47
C ARG A 307 0.78 6.19 -16.44
N THR A 308 1.80 6.00 -15.60
CA THR A 308 2.34 4.68 -15.29
C THR A 308 1.84 4.24 -13.91
N LEU A 309 1.30 3.03 -13.81
CA LEU A 309 0.78 2.45 -12.57
C LEU A 309 1.53 1.16 -12.25
N LEU A 310 2.19 1.11 -11.10
CA LEU A 310 2.69 -0.14 -10.51
C LEU A 310 1.62 -0.68 -9.56
N LEU A 311 1.16 -1.90 -9.82
CA LEU A 311 0.25 -2.65 -8.97
C LEU A 311 0.98 -3.88 -8.46
N ASP A 312 1.38 -3.88 -7.19
CA ASP A 312 1.93 -5.10 -6.60
C ASP A 312 0.83 -6.13 -6.28
N ARG A 313 1.21 -7.33 -5.82
CA ARG A 313 0.28 -8.41 -5.49
C ARG A 313 -0.87 -7.99 -4.58
N ASN A 314 -0.62 -7.10 -3.62
CA ASN A 314 -1.64 -6.64 -2.68
C ASN A 314 -2.59 -5.65 -3.33
N ALA A 315 -2.06 -4.66 -4.06
CA ALA A 315 -2.86 -3.75 -4.87
C ALA A 315 -3.76 -4.51 -5.86
N MET A 316 -3.21 -5.53 -6.54
CA MET A 316 -3.98 -6.42 -7.42
C MET A 316 -5.10 -7.14 -6.68
N ALA A 317 -4.83 -7.66 -5.48
CA ALA A 317 -5.83 -8.37 -4.66
C ALA A 317 -6.93 -7.45 -4.13
N VAL A 318 -6.59 -6.23 -3.70
CA VAL A 318 -7.55 -5.21 -3.27
C VAL A 318 -8.48 -4.84 -4.43
N LEU A 319 -7.90 -4.54 -5.60
CA LEU A 319 -8.66 -4.27 -6.82
C LEU A 319 -9.57 -5.44 -7.21
N ALA A 320 -9.05 -6.67 -7.11
CA ALA A 320 -9.81 -7.87 -7.43
C ALA A 320 -11.03 -8.09 -6.53
N ASN A 321 -10.90 -7.79 -5.24
CA ASN A 321 -11.99 -7.89 -4.29
C ASN A 321 -12.99 -6.73 -4.41
N ARG A 322 -12.53 -5.53 -4.81
CA ARG A 322 -13.41 -4.37 -4.98
C ARG A 322 -14.26 -4.46 -6.25
N GLY A 323 -13.65 -4.91 -7.34
CA GLY A 323 -14.27 -5.09 -8.65
C GLY A 323 -14.16 -3.87 -9.58
N THR A 324 -14.06 -2.65 -9.06
CA THR A 324 -13.92 -1.42 -9.87
C THR A 324 -13.05 -0.38 -9.18
N ALA A 325 -12.44 0.51 -9.97
CA ALA A 325 -11.70 1.69 -9.52
C ALA A 325 -11.83 2.84 -10.54
N ARG A 326 -11.45 4.05 -10.14
CA ARG A 326 -11.44 5.24 -11.00
C ARG A 326 -10.07 5.92 -10.95
N TRP A 327 -9.53 6.26 -12.12
CA TRP A 327 -8.19 6.83 -12.28
C TRP A 327 -8.24 8.18 -12.98
N HIS A 328 -7.50 9.16 -12.46
CA HIS A 328 -7.44 10.49 -13.03
C HIS A 328 -6.33 10.60 -14.09
N PHE A 329 -6.64 11.32 -15.18
CA PHE A 329 -5.75 11.70 -16.27
C PHE A 329 -5.97 13.18 -16.59
N ASN A 330 -5.25 14.06 -15.91
CA ASN A 330 -5.40 15.51 -16.01
C ASN A 330 -4.15 16.08 -16.67
N GLY A 331 -4.15 16.29 -17.99
CA GLY A 331 -3.05 16.92 -18.72
C GLY A 331 -3.57 18.08 -19.57
N VAL A 332 -3.49 18.02 -20.90
CA VAL A 332 -4.16 19.03 -21.76
C VAL A 332 -5.68 18.96 -21.54
N GLY A 333 -6.30 17.79 -21.75
CA GLY A 333 -7.65 17.50 -21.25
C GLY A 333 -7.64 16.85 -19.86
N TYR A 334 -8.82 16.69 -19.26
CA TYR A 334 -9.00 16.03 -17.97
C TYR A 334 -10.06 14.94 -18.07
N HIS A 335 -9.66 13.72 -17.72
CA HIS A 335 -10.45 12.51 -17.87
C HIS A 335 -10.42 11.67 -16.60
N GLU A 336 -11.56 11.07 -16.26
CA GLU A 336 -11.67 10.06 -15.21
C GLU A 336 -11.94 8.70 -15.87
N LEU A 337 -10.96 7.80 -15.85
CA LEU A 337 -11.06 6.46 -16.42
C LEU A 337 -11.59 5.48 -15.37
N ASN A 338 -12.76 4.91 -15.61
CA ASN A 338 -13.33 3.84 -14.79
C ASN A 338 -12.79 2.49 -15.29
N VAL A 339 -12.16 1.75 -14.38
CA VAL A 339 -11.59 0.44 -14.63
C VAL A 339 -12.33 -0.62 -13.84
N LYS A 340 -12.42 -1.81 -14.42
CA LYS A 340 -13.12 -2.96 -13.88
C LYS A 340 -12.20 -4.17 -13.82
N PHE A 341 -12.21 -4.85 -12.69
CA PHE A 341 -11.54 -6.13 -12.54
C PHE A 341 -12.48 -7.27 -12.93
N THR A 342 -12.04 -8.12 -13.86
CA THR A 342 -12.81 -9.27 -14.36
C THR A 342 -12.04 -10.58 -14.28
N GLY A 343 -10.85 -10.57 -13.67
CA GLY A 343 -10.02 -11.75 -13.46
C GLY A 343 -10.55 -12.68 -12.37
N GLY A 344 -9.84 -13.79 -12.15
CA GLY A 344 -10.14 -14.67 -11.03
C GLY A 344 -9.90 -13.97 -9.69
N GLY A 345 -10.63 -14.37 -8.64
CA GLY A 345 -10.41 -13.83 -7.30
C GLY A 345 -8.97 -14.09 -6.86
N ILE A 346 -8.25 -13.01 -6.52
CA ILE A 346 -6.91 -13.12 -5.94
C ILE A 346 -7.11 -13.25 -4.43
N ALA A 347 -6.84 -14.45 -3.91
CA ALA A 347 -6.85 -14.68 -2.49
C ALA A 347 -5.63 -14.02 -1.84
N PHE A 348 -5.85 -13.37 -0.71
CA PHE A 348 -4.75 -12.99 0.17
C PHE A 348 -4.12 -14.27 0.76
N PRO A 349 -2.79 -14.31 0.93
CA PRO A 349 -2.14 -15.38 1.68
C PRO A 349 -2.79 -15.55 3.06
N VAL A 350 -2.93 -16.81 3.48
CA VAL A 350 -3.42 -17.14 4.82
C VAL A 350 -2.48 -16.53 5.85
N GLY A 351 -3.03 -15.84 6.85
CA GLY A 351 -2.24 -15.14 7.88
C GLY A 351 -1.93 -13.67 7.57
N THR A 352 -2.39 -13.15 6.43
CA THR A 352 -2.39 -11.70 6.19
C THR A 352 -3.30 -10.95 7.17
N LEU A 353 -2.91 -9.73 7.51
CA LEU A 353 -3.72 -8.84 8.33
C LEU A 353 -4.89 -8.29 7.50
N GLU A 354 -6.08 -8.26 8.09
CA GLU A 354 -7.28 -7.65 7.54
C GLU A 354 -7.95 -6.85 8.66
N TYR A 355 -8.54 -5.70 8.35
CA TYR A 355 -9.28 -4.93 9.33
C TYR A 355 -10.69 -4.58 8.86
N ALA A 356 -11.63 -4.51 9.79
CA ALA A 356 -12.98 -4.05 9.57
C ALA A 356 -13.24 -2.82 10.44
N VAL A 357 -14.00 -1.88 9.88
CA VAL A 357 -14.34 -0.63 10.56
C VAL A 357 -15.84 -0.61 10.83
N ARG A 358 -16.20 -0.25 12.06
CA ARG A 358 -17.58 0.03 12.44
C ARG A 358 -17.78 1.52 12.58
N THR A 359 -18.65 2.08 11.76
CA THR A 359 -19.12 3.46 11.85
C THR A 359 -20.49 3.52 12.53
N ARG A 360 -21.07 4.72 12.62
CA ARG A 360 -22.46 4.90 13.06
C ARG A 360 -23.48 4.21 12.15
N GLN A 361 -23.15 4.03 10.87
CA GLN A 361 -24.04 3.43 9.87
C GLN A 361 -23.99 1.89 9.87
N GLY A 362 -22.97 1.29 10.49
CA GLY A 362 -22.78 -0.15 10.57
C GLY A 362 -21.34 -0.56 10.30
N TRP A 363 -21.15 -1.83 9.96
CA TRP A 363 -19.87 -2.37 9.55
C TRP A 363 -19.62 -2.11 8.07
N GLU A 364 -18.43 -1.60 7.77
CA GLU A 364 -17.91 -1.51 6.41
C GLU A 364 -17.34 -2.86 5.95
N ARG A 365 -17.06 -2.97 4.65
CA ARG A 365 -16.39 -4.16 4.11
C ARG A 365 -14.99 -4.26 4.71
N PRO A 366 -14.53 -5.46 5.13
CA PRO A 366 -13.16 -5.63 5.58
C PRO A 366 -12.14 -5.23 4.51
N VAL A 367 -11.06 -4.61 4.97
CA VAL A 367 -9.94 -4.10 4.19
C VAL A 367 -8.71 -4.97 4.48
N PRO A 368 -8.22 -5.73 3.51
CA PRO A 368 -7.03 -6.55 3.63
C PRO A 368 -5.77 -5.67 3.55
N LEU A 369 -4.72 -6.09 4.23
CA LEU A 369 -3.42 -5.43 4.28
C LEU A 369 -2.33 -6.38 3.74
N PRO A 370 -1.23 -5.85 3.17
CA PRO A 370 -0.19 -6.67 2.55
C PRO A 370 0.67 -7.47 3.53
N TRP A 371 0.43 -7.34 4.84
CA TRP A 371 1.37 -7.80 5.85
C TRP A 371 0.95 -9.15 6.41
N GLU A 372 1.82 -10.14 6.23
CA GLU A 372 1.66 -11.44 6.88
C GLU A 372 2.06 -11.35 8.35
N SER A 373 1.25 -12.00 9.19
CA SER A 373 1.55 -12.13 10.60
C SER A 373 1.40 -13.56 11.09
N ILE A 374 2.24 -13.96 12.04
CA ILE A 374 2.14 -15.25 12.74
C ILE A 374 1.38 -15.15 14.06
N SER A 375 0.95 -13.95 14.45
CA SER A 375 0.21 -13.72 15.69
C SER A 375 -0.99 -12.80 15.45
N PRO A 376 -1.96 -12.78 16.37
CA PRO A 376 -2.91 -11.68 16.44
C PRO A 376 -2.18 -10.32 16.49
N PRO A 377 -2.75 -9.26 15.88
CA PRO A 377 -2.23 -7.90 16.01
C PRO A 377 -2.60 -7.30 17.39
N ALA A 378 -2.11 -6.10 17.65
CA ALA A 378 -2.49 -5.24 18.77
C ALA A 378 -2.74 -3.83 18.25
N MET A 379 -3.66 -3.09 18.86
CA MET A 379 -4.07 -1.77 18.36
C MET A 379 -4.22 -0.74 19.47
N ALA A 380 -3.84 0.51 19.20
CA ALA A 380 -4.13 1.64 20.08
C ALA A 380 -4.22 2.96 19.30
N SER A 381 -5.19 3.81 19.65
CA SER A 381 -5.27 5.16 19.11
C SER A 381 -4.45 6.12 19.98
N PHE A 382 -3.50 6.84 19.38
CA PHE A 382 -2.60 7.77 20.05
C PHE A 382 -2.38 9.00 19.17
N ASN A 383 -2.53 10.21 19.73
CA ASN A 383 -2.27 11.49 19.05
C ASN A 383 -2.86 11.61 17.63
N GLY A 384 -4.12 11.21 17.47
CA GLY A 384 -4.83 11.32 16.20
C GLY A 384 -4.45 10.27 15.14
N ARG A 385 -3.65 9.27 15.51
CA ARG A 385 -3.27 8.14 14.66
C ARG A 385 -3.68 6.82 15.29
N LEU A 386 -3.87 5.80 14.45
CA LEU A 386 -4.14 4.44 14.91
C LEU A 386 -2.88 3.59 14.72
N TYR A 387 -2.30 3.13 15.83
CA TYR A 387 -1.09 2.31 15.83
C TYR A 387 -1.45 0.83 15.89
N VAL A 388 -0.66 0.03 15.19
CA VAL A 388 -0.77 -1.43 15.15
C VAL A 388 0.59 -2.04 15.41
N ALA A 389 0.64 -3.12 16.21
CA ALA A 389 1.82 -3.96 16.36
C ALA A 389 1.47 -5.42 16.11
N PHE A 390 2.37 -6.17 15.51
CA PHE A 390 2.17 -7.59 15.17
C PHE A 390 3.51 -8.31 15.07
N VAL A 391 3.49 -9.64 14.89
CA VAL A 391 4.70 -10.44 14.68
C VAL A 391 4.76 -10.93 13.25
N SER A 392 5.83 -10.64 12.52
CA SER A 392 6.03 -11.12 11.14
C SER A 392 6.38 -12.62 11.09
N HIS A 393 6.35 -13.22 9.91
CA HIS A 393 6.70 -14.63 9.71
C HIS A 393 8.16 -14.96 10.09
N HIS A 394 9.06 -13.96 10.10
CA HIS A 394 10.42 -14.08 10.61
C HIS A 394 10.54 -13.88 12.14
N THR A 395 9.43 -13.86 12.88
CA THR A 395 9.37 -13.69 14.34
C THR A 395 9.75 -12.30 14.84
N ASN A 396 9.91 -11.33 13.94
CA ASN A 396 10.18 -9.94 14.30
C ASN A 396 8.92 -9.25 14.79
N VAL A 397 9.05 -8.46 15.86
CA VAL A 397 7.95 -7.59 16.29
C VAL A 397 7.96 -6.33 15.42
N MET A 398 6.87 -6.18 14.68
CA MET A 398 6.64 -5.07 13.76
C MET A 398 5.62 -4.09 14.35
N TRP A 399 5.70 -2.84 13.93
CA TRP A 399 4.68 -1.84 14.18
C TRP A 399 4.44 -0.95 12.95
N THR A 400 3.25 -0.39 12.87
CA THR A 400 2.81 0.52 11.80
C THR A 400 1.73 1.45 12.36
N ARG A 401 1.33 2.45 11.57
CA ARG A 401 0.25 3.36 11.91
C ARG A 401 -0.54 3.81 10.69
N LEU A 402 -1.83 4.05 10.91
CA LEU A 402 -2.72 4.76 10.01
C LEU A 402 -2.56 6.26 10.23
N GLU A 403 -2.23 6.99 9.17
CA GLU A 403 -2.13 8.44 9.16
C GLU A 403 -3.52 9.08 9.01
N SER A 404 -3.60 10.39 9.27
CA SER A 404 -4.87 11.13 9.26
C SER A 404 -5.53 11.23 7.88
N ASP A 405 -4.76 11.00 6.81
CA ASP A 405 -5.23 10.99 5.42
C ASP A 405 -5.80 9.64 4.97
N GLY A 406 -5.77 8.62 5.84
CA GLY A 406 -6.25 7.26 5.52
C GLY A 406 -5.16 6.30 5.05
N THR A 407 -3.92 6.76 4.89
CA THR A 407 -2.82 5.89 4.46
C THR A 407 -2.15 5.15 5.61
N TRP A 408 -1.88 3.87 5.39
CA TRP A 408 -1.05 3.05 6.27
C TRP A 408 0.44 3.21 5.95
N ARG A 409 1.26 3.39 6.98
CA ARG A 409 2.72 3.36 6.80
C ARG A 409 3.24 1.93 6.57
N PRO A 410 4.35 1.74 5.83
CA PRO A 410 5.08 0.48 5.84
C PRO A 410 5.46 0.06 7.27
N PRO A 411 5.37 -1.23 7.64
CA PRO A 411 5.78 -1.69 8.96
C PRO A 411 7.28 -1.51 9.21
N GLU A 412 7.60 -1.23 10.47
CA GLU A 412 8.96 -1.04 10.97
C GLU A 412 9.21 -1.97 12.17
N TYR A 413 10.48 -2.16 12.55
CA TYR A 413 10.84 -2.96 13.71
C TYR A 413 10.60 -2.19 15.03
N VAL A 414 10.10 -2.89 16.05
CA VAL A 414 10.12 -2.39 17.43
C VAL A 414 11.45 -2.78 18.07
N GLY A 415 12.47 -1.95 17.90
CA GLY A 415 13.75 -2.08 18.63
C GLY A 415 14.48 -3.42 18.49
N GLY A 416 14.24 -4.18 17.41
CA GLY A 416 14.82 -5.51 17.17
C GLY A 416 14.23 -6.63 18.03
N ASP A 417 13.09 -6.41 18.70
CA ASP A 417 12.46 -7.42 19.55
C ASP A 417 11.86 -8.58 18.71
N LEU A 418 11.90 -9.77 19.31
CA LEU A 418 11.49 -11.03 18.68
C LEU A 418 10.45 -11.76 19.54
N SER A 419 9.41 -12.30 18.91
CA SER A 419 8.33 -12.99 19.61
C SER A 419 7.65 -14.06 18.74
N TYR A 420 6.85 -14.91 19.39
CA TYR A 420 5.89 -15.82 18.76
C TYR A 420 4.45 -15.53 19.21
N ARG A 421 4.23 -14.45 19.96
CA ARG A 421 2.96 -14.13 20.61
C ARG A 421 2.57 -12.70 20.25
N ALA A 422 1.26 -12.45 20.24
CA ALA A 422 0.76 -11.11 20.00
C ALA A 422 1.36 -10.12 21.01
N PRO A 423 1.80 -8.94 20.57
CA PRO A 423 2.11 -7.86 21.48
C PRO A 423 0.82 -7.28 22.09
N ALA A 424 0.94 -6.31 22.98
CA ALA A 424 -0.17 -5.44 23.37
C ALA A 424 0.26 -3.99 23.33
N LEU A 425 -0.67 -3.11 22.93
CA LEU A 425 -0.50 -1.66 22.86
C LEU A 425 -1.49 -0.98 23.80
N CYS A 426 -1.08 0.13 24.43
CA CYS A 426 -1.94 0.92 25.29
C CYS A 426 -1.43 2.36 25.37
N VAL A 427 -2.31 3.34 25.50
CA VAL A 427 -1.90 4.74 25.76
C VAL A 427 -2.00 5.03 27.25
N ALA A 428 -0.91 5.52 27.84
CA ALA A 428 -0.88 5.97 29.22
C ALA A 428 0.19 7.05 29.41
N PHE A 429 -0.07 7.99 30.31
CA PHE A 429 0.90 9.04 30.68
C PHE A 429 1.42 9.86 29.49
N GLY A 430 0.57 10.07 28.47
CA GLY A 430 0.95 10.80 27.25
C GLY A 430 1.91 10.04 26.32
N GLN A 431 2.07 8.72 26.52
CA GLN A 431 2.91 7.87 25.70
C GLN A 431 2.14 6.66 25.20
N LEU A 432 2.56 6.12 24.05
CA LEU A 432 2.15 4.81 23.58
C LEU A 432 3.06 3.76 24.23
N TRP A 433 2.47 2.83 24.96
CA TRP A 433 3.14 1.71 25.62
C TRP A 433 2.96 0.43 24.82
N TYR A 434 3.98 -0.40 24.86
CA TYR A 434 4.05 -1.71 24.24
C TYR A 434 4.52 -2.74 25.26
N VAL A 435 3.89 -3.91 25.28
CA VAL A 435 4.35 -5.07 26.05
C VAL A 435 4.35 -6.32 25.18
N VAL A 436 5.33 -7.19 25.37
CA VAL A 436 5.48 -8.42 24.60
C VAL A 436 6.02 -9.56 25.45
N THR A 437 5.60 -10.77 25.10
CA THR A 437 6.25 -12.01 25.53
C THR A 437 7.38 -12.33 24.57
N GLY A 438 8.63 -12.19 24.99
CA GLY A 438 9.79 -12.52 24.16
C GLY A 438 9.88 -14.01 23.84
N ARG A 439 10.75 -14.41 22.91
CA ARG A 439 11.02 -15.84 22.61
C ARG A 439 11.60 -16.61 23.79
N ASP A 440 12.17 -15.90 24.76
CA ASP A 440 12.59 -16.44 26.05
C ASP A 440 11.43 -16.60 27.05
N GLN A 441 10.19 -16.36 26.63
CA GLN A 441 8.97 -16.43 27.43
C GLN A 441 8.91 -15.42 28.59
N LEU A 442 9.77 -14.39 28.57
CA LEU A 442 9.76 -13.30 29.54
C LEU A 442 8.97 -12.10 29.00
N LEU A 443 8.46 -11.26 29.91
CA LEU A 443 7.71 -10.07 29.55
C LEU A 443 8.61 -8.83 29.50
N TYR A 444 8.56 -8.15 28.37
CA TYR A 444 9.25 -6.88 28.14
C TYR A 444 8.25 -5.78 27.90
N VAL A 445 8.54 -4.58 28.38
CA VAL A 445 7.73 -3.39 28.17
C VAL A 445 8.61 -2.25 27.66
N SER A 446 8.07 -1.44 26.75
CA SER A 446 8.71 -0.23 26.23
C SER A 446 7.66 0.86 26.01
N ALA A 447 8.09 2.12 26.04
CA ALA A 447 7.28 3.28 25.69
C ALA A 447 7.83 3.94 24.43
N PHE A 448 6.94 4.31 23.53
CA PHE A 448 7.24 5.08 22.33
C PHE A 448 7.24 6.57 22.65
N ASN A 449 8.31 7.25 22.25
CA ASN A 449 8.40 8.70 22.27
C ASN A 449 8.17 9.23 20.85
N GLU A 450 7.00 9.83 20.62
CA GLU A 450 6.63 10.33 19.29
C GLU A 450 7.48 11.52 18.84
N LEU A 451 7.89 12.41 19.75
CA LEU A 451 8.71 13.58 19.40
C LEU A 451 10.08 13.16 18.84
N ALA A 452 10.65 12.10 19.39
CA ALA A 452 11.93 11.56 18.94
C ALA A 452 11.77 10.40 17.93
N SER A 453 10.53 9.96 17.67
CA SER A 453 10.17 8.79 16.86
C SER A 453 10.97 7.53 17.20
N VAL A 454 11.19 7.28 18.50
CA VAL A 454 11.97 6.12 18.99
C VAL A 454 11.28 5.42 20.15
N TRP A 455 11.51 4.11 20.23
CA TRP A 455 11.16 3.29 21.38
C TRP A 455 12.23 3.44 22.48
N SER A 456 11.79 3.51 23.74
CA SER A 456 12.71 3.43 24.88
C SER A 456 13.40 2.07 24.94
N PRO A 457 14.54 1.95 25.64
CA PRO A 457 15.12 0.65 25.94
C PRO A 457 14.09 -0.26 26.64
N ARG A 458 14.06 -1.53 26.25
CA ARG A 458 13.13 -2.50 26.83
C ARG A 458 13.40 -2.68 28.33
N TYR A 459 12.33 -2.66 29.12
CA TYR A 459 12.35 -2.97 30.55
C TYR A 459 11.84 -4.40 30.75
N LEU A 460 12.61 -5.22 31.46
CA LEU A 460 12.17 -6.56 31.86
C LEU A 460 11.11 -6.42 32.95
N LEU A 461 9.85 -6.66 32.59
CA LEU A 461 8.73 -6.52 33.52
C LEU A 461 8.79 -7.58 34.62
N SER A 462 9.34 -8.76 34.33
CA SER A 462 9.57 -9.82 35.32
C SER A 462 10.53 -10.90 34.85
N SER A 463 11.40 -11.36 35.76
CA SER A 463 12.18 -12.60 35.58
C SER A 463 11.57 -13.81 36.32
N SER A 464 10.54 -13.60 37.15
CA SER A 464 10.03 -14.61 38.10
C SER A 464 9.06 -15.62 37.49
N PHE A 465 8.65 -15.44 36.24
CA PHE A 465 7.68 -16.30 35.57
C PHE A 465 7.95 -16.32 34.08
N ARG A 466 7.57 -17.44 33.46
CA ARG A 466 7.55 -17.64 32.01
C ARG A 466 6.12 -17.84 31.57
N THR A 467 5.78 -17.34 30.39
CA THR A 467 4.45 -17.52 29.80
C THR A 467 4.56 -17.79 28.31
N ASP A 468 3.64 -18.63 27.84
CA ASP A 468 3.44 -18.92 26.41
C ASP A 468 2.16 -18.26 25.90
N LEU A 469 1.66 -17.21 26.56
CA LEU A 469 0.48 -16.47 26.12
C LEU A 469 0.81 -14.99 25.93
N ALA A 470 0.02 -14.33 25.08
CA ALA A 470 0.14 -12.90 24.86
C ALA A 470 -0.25 -12.11 26.13
N PRO A 471 0.46 -11.03 26.45
CA PRO A 471 0.07 -10.09 27.50
C PRO A 471 -1.06 -9.18 27.02
N SER A 472 -1.65 -8.41 27.94
CA SER A 472 -2.61 -7.34 27.60
C SER A 472 -2.44 -6.14 28.52
N MET A 473 -2.86 -4.96 28.06
CA MET A 473 -2.77 -3.70 28.80
C MET A 473 -4.05 -2.88 28.72
N ALA A 474 -4.31 -2.10 29.76
CA ALA A 474 -5.29 -1.02 29.75
C ALA A 474 -4.85 0.09 30.70
N ALA A 475 -5.36 1.29 30.48
CA ALA A 475 -5.03 2.44 31.31
C ALA A 475 -6.29 3.11 31.87
N THR A 476 -6.17 3.59 33.09
CA THR A 476 -7.09 4.56 33.70
C THR A 476 -6.30 5.85 33.95
N PRO A 477 -6.94 7.01 34.14
CA PRO A 477 -6.27 8.21 34.63
C PRO A 477 -5.27 7.91 35.76
N GLY A 478 -3.99 8.23 35.53
CA GLY A 478 -2.91 8.03 36.50
C GLY A 478 -2.42 6.59 36.70
N ARG A 479 -2.89 5.60 35.92
CA ARG A 479 -2.45 4.21 36.09
C ARG A 479 -2.47 3.39 34.80
N LEU A 480 -1.36 2.70 34.53
CA LEU A 480 -1.27 1.67 33.50
C LEU A 480 -1.31 0.28 34.16
N TRP A 481 -2.03 -0.64 33.52
CA TRP A 481 -2.17 -2.02 33.94
C TRP A 481 -1.61 -2.95 32.87
N ALA A 482 -0.92 -4.00 33.30
CA ALA A 482 -0.50 -5.10 32.44
C ALA A 482 -0.93 -6.43 33.05
N THR A 483 -1.61 -7.25 32.27
CA THR A 483 -2.04 -8.61 32.65
C THR A 483 -1.31 -9.64 31.80
N HIS A 484 -1.01 -10.78 32.42
CA HIS A 484 -0.48 -11.95 31.75
C HIS A 484 -0.96 -13.21 32.46
N VAL A 485 -0.80 -14.34 31.78
CA VAL A 485 -1.13 -15.67 32.32
C VAL A 485 0.16 -16.32 32.82
N GLY A 486 0.20 -16.76 34.08
CA GLY A 486 1.31 -17.49 34.66
C GLY A 486 1.08 -19.00 34.64
N GLY A 487 1.88 -19.74 35.43
CA GLY A 487 1.76 -21.20 35.55
C GLY A 487 0.36 -21.65 35.99
N GLN A 488 -0.08 -22.80 35.46
CA GLN A 488 -1.41 -23.39 35.69
C GLN A 488 -2.58 -22.50 35.24
N GLY A 489 -2.37 -21.63 34.24
CA GLY A 489 -3.45 -20.80 33.66
C GLY A 489 -3.93 -19.66 34.55
N ARG A 490 -3.21 -19.36 35.64
CA ARG A 490 -3.61 -18.32 36.60
C ARG A 490 -3.28 -16.92 36.10
N LEU A 491 -4.15 -15.97 36.37
CA LEU A 491 -3.94 -14.59 35.97
C LEU A 491 -3.09 -13.81 36.96
N TYR A 492 -2.18 -13.01 36.42
CA TYR A 492 -1.36 -12.07 37.15
C TYR A 492 -1.49 -10.68 36.55
N HIS A 493 -1.38 -9.64 37.38
CA HIS A 493 -1.18 -8.25 36.92
C HIS A 493 -0.01 -7.56 37.60
N ARG A 494 0.39 -6.48 36.95
CA ARG A 494 1.19 -5.39 37.50
C ARG A 494 0.53 -4.06 37.17
N THR A 495 0.81 -3.05 37.98
CA THR A 495 0.37 -1.68 37.71
C THR A 495 1.53 -0.70 37.81
N LEU A 496 1.49 0.32 36.98
CA LEU A 496 2.37 1.49 37.03
C LEU A 496 1.50 2.70 37.39
N GLY A 497 1.76 3.35 38.53
CA GLY A 497 1.01 4.53 39.01
C GLY A 497 1.90 5.70 39.44
N GLY A 498 3.16 5.65 39.00
CA GLY A 498 4.26 6.56 39.31
C GLY A 498 5.42 6.20 38.36
N ASN A 499 6.66 6.16 38.85
CA ASN A 499 7.82 5.82 38.01
C ASN A 499 8.20 4.33 38.02
N GLU A 500 7.52 3.49 38.80
CA GLU A 500 7.88 2.08 38.98
C GLU A 500 6.69 1.12 38.83
N TRP A 501 6.96 -0.01 38.20
CA TRP A 501 6.01 -1.12 38.09
C TRP A 501 5.92 -1.87 39.42
N SER A 502 4.70 -2.21 39.82
CA SER A 502 4.50 -3.08 40.98
C SER A 502 5.09 -4.47 40.76
N SER A 503 5.40 -5.17 41.86
CA SER A 503 5.61 -6.62 41.87
C SER A 503 4.39 -7.36 41.28
N PRO A 504 4.57 -8.58 40.75
CA PRO A 504 3.47 -9.33 40.15
C PRO A 504 2.50 -9.79 41.22
N ARG A 505 1.20 -9.65 40.93
CA ARG A 505 0.12 -10.04 41.84
C ARG A 505 -0.76 -11.06 41.14
N ILE A 506 -1.04 -12.16 41.82
CA ILE A 506 -2.05 -13.12 41.38
C ILE A 506 -3.44 -12.51 41.54
N SER A 507 -4.34 -12.81 40.61
CA SER A 507 -5.76 -12.47 40.71
C SER A 507 -6.39 -13.16 41.92
N ASP A 508 -7.16 -12.40 42.71
CA ASP A 508 -7.97 -12.89 43.83
C ASP A 508 -9.25 -13.62 43.37
N VAL A 509 -9.65 -13.42 42.12
CA VAL A 509 -10.67 -14.24 41.46
C VAL A 509 -10.04 -15.52 40.93
N ASN A 510 -10.54 -16.68 41.40
CA ASN A 510 -10.09 -18.01 40.98
C ASN A 510 -10.60 -18.35 39.57
N TRP A 511 -9.92 -17.80 38.57
CA TRP A 511 -10.21 -18.01 37.16
C TRP A 511 -8.95 -18.51 36.46
N GLU A 512 -9.07 -19.63 35.77
CA GLU A 512 -8.00 -20.26 34.99
C GLU A 512 -8.31 -20.17 33.50
N VAL A 513 -7.26 -19.89 32.72
CA VAL A 513 -7.33 -19.69 31.27
C VAL A 513 -6.15 -20.38 30.58
N ASP A 514 -6.36 -20.77 29.33
CA ASP A 514 -5.39 -21.33 28.40
C ASP A 514 -5.31 -20.49 27.10
N SER A 515 -5.76 -19.24 27.16
CA SER A 515 -5.67 -18.24 26.07
C SER A 515 -5.45 -16.83 26.62
N PRO A 516 -5.04 -15.87 25.78
CA PRO A 516 -4.84 -14.49 26.21
C PRO A 516 -6.13 -13.84 26.73
N VAL A 517 -5.96 -12.86 27.62
CA VAL A 517 -7.05 -12.13 28.26
C VAL A 517 -7.01 -10.68 27.82
N ALA A 518 -8.12 -10.19 27.29
CA ALA A 518 -8.28 -8.79 26.88
C ALA A 518 -8.40 -7.87 28.10
N MET A 519 -7.86 -6.66 28.00
CA MET A 519 -8.11 -5.58 28.93
C MET A 519 -8.69 -4.36 28.22
N ALA A 520 -9.61 -3.66 28.87
CA ALA A 520 -10.10 -2.37 28.40
C ALA A 520 -10.48 -1.48 29.60
N PRO A 521 -10.37 -0.14 29.50
CA PRO A 521 -10.84 0.76 30.54
C PRO A 521 -12.37 0.64 30.74
N LEU A 522 -12.82 0.71 31.99
CA LEU A 522 -14.22 0.85 32.37
C LEU A 522 -14.38 2.17 33.13
N GLY A 523 -14.84 3.20 32.42
CA GLY A 523 -14.87 4.55 32.94
C GLY A 523 -13.46 5.04 33.32
N THR A 524 -13.37 5.79 34.42
CA THR A 524 -12.13 6.49 34.83
C THR A 524 -11.37 5.80 35.96
N SER A 525 -11.87 4.70 36.50
CA SER A 525 -11.30 4.09 37.72
C SER A 525 -11.14 2.58 37.67
N GLN A 526 -11.84 1.91 36.77
CA GLN A 526 -11.83 0.46 36.66
C GLN A 526 -11.28 0.01 35.32
N VAL A 527 -10.84 -1.23 35.27
CA VAL A 527 -10.48 -1.93 34.04
C VAL A 527 -11.25 -3.24 33.96
N TRP A 528 -11.70 -3.57 32.76
CA TRP A 528 -12.15 -4.89 32.39
C TRP A 528 -10.97 -5.84 32.22
N ARG A 529 -11.18 -7.09 32.61
CA ARG A 529 -10.57 -8.26 31.97
C ARG A 529 -11.66 -9.14 31.39
N ILE A 530 -11.46 -9.56 30.15
CA ILE A 530 -12.39 -10.41 29.41
C ILE A 530 -11.57 -11.54 28.79
N GLY A 531 -11.98 -12.78 28.99
CA GLY A 531 -11.18 -13.91 28.53
C GLY A 531 -11.99 -15.18 28.42
N ARG A 532 -11.41 -16.18 27.77
CA ARG A 532 -11.96 -17.52 27.65
C ARG A 532 -11.44 -18.39 28.80
N GLY A 533 -12.35 -19.00 29.55
CA GLY A 533 -11.98 -20.05 30.51
C GLY A 533 -11.78 -21.40 29.84
N LEU A 534 -11.27 -22.38 30.59
CA LEU A 534 -10.99 -23.74 30.10
C LEU A 534 -12.22 -24.47 29.53
N ASP A 535 -13.44 -24.00 29.81
CA ASP A 535 -14.72 -24.54 29.30
C ASP A 535 -15.26 -23.82 28.05
N ASN A 536 -14.40 -23.03 27.40
CA ASN A 536 -14.69 -22.18 26.24
C ASN A 536 -15.72 -21.07 26.47
N LYS A 537 -16.21 -20.86 27.70
CA LYS A 537 -17.08 -19.73 28.01
C LYS A 537 -16.27 -18.45 28.18
N VAL A 538 -16.91 -17.32 27.86
CA VAL A 538 -16.34 -15.99 28.09
C VAL A 538 -16.66 -15.52 29.51
N TYR A 539 -15.63 -15.16 30.26
CA TYR A 539 -15.73 -14.62 31.61
C TYR A 539 -15.31 -13.16 31.65
N PHE A 540 -15.89 -12.43 32.58
CA PHE A 540 -15.72 -11.00 32.75
C PHE A 540 -15.37 -10.69 34.19
N MET A 541 -14.42 -9.79 34.39
CA MET A 541 -14.12 -9.23 35.71
C MET A 541 -13.72 -7.77 35.62
N THR A 542 -13.96 -7.05 36.71
CA THR A 542 -13.61 -5.64 36.84
C THR A 542 -12.67 -5.46 38.03
N SER A 543 -11.72 -4.54 37.91
CA SER A 543 -10.93 -4.13 39.07
C SER A 543 -11.80 -3.37 40.07
N LYS A 544 -11.56 -3.58 41.37
CA LYS A 544 -12.07 -2.75 42.47
C LYS A 544 -11.01 -1.79 42.98
N SER A 545 -9.78 -2.26 43.02
CA SER A 545 -8.58 -1.52 43.42
C SER A 545 -7.37 -2.09 42.66
N PRO A 546 -6.17 -1.50 42.77
CA PRO A 546 -4.94 -2.06 42.20
C PRO A 546 -4.64 -3.52 42.58
N THR A 547 -5.26 -4.03 43.65
CA THR A 547 -4.99 -5.37 44.20
C THR A 547 -6.19 -6.29 44.19
N GLU A 548 -7.41 -5.79 43.97
CA GLU A 548 -8.66 -6.56 44.12
C GLU A 548 -9.49 -6.56 42.83
N TRP A 549 -10.04 -7.73 42.49
CA TRP A 549 -10.91 -7.93 41.34
C TRP A 549 -12.27 -8.48 41.74
N THR A 550 -13.24 -8.40 40.82
CA THR A 550 -14.57 -8.97 41.02
C THR A 550 -15.08 -9.58 39.74
N ALA A 551 -15.44 -10.86 39.82
CA ALA A 551 -16.12 -11.56 38.74
C ALA A 551 -17.50 -10.92 38.49
N GLN A 552 -17.83 -10.72 37.22
CA GLN A 552 -19.13 -10.20 36.81
C GLN A 552 -19.99 -11.37 36.34
N ALA A 553 -21.22 -11.44 36.88
CA ALA A 553 -22.17 -12.47 36.48
C ALA A 553 -22.54 -12.30 34.99
N PRO A 554 -22.69 -13.40 34.24
CA PRO A 554 -23.14 -13.32 32.86
C PRO A 554 -24.57 -12.77 32.80
N THR A 555 -24.84 -11.99 31.76
CA THR A 555 -26.20 -11.54 31.41
C THR A 555 -26.87 -12.58 30.53
N SER A 556 -28.16 -12.42 30.22
CA SER A 556 -28.83 -13.27 29.22
C SER A 556 -28.13 -13.26 27.86
N VAL A 557 -27.47 -12.15 27.52
CA VAL A 557 -26.71 -12.00 26.27
C VAL A 557 -25.35 -12.71 26.35
N THR A 558 -24.61 -12.54 27.45
CA THR A 558 -23.24 -13.06 27.57
C THR A 558 -23.16 -14.50 28.09
N ALA A 559 -24.23 -15.04 28.67
CA ALA A 559 -24.25 -16.41 29.20
C ALA A 559 -23.97 -17.49 28.15
N GLY A 560 -24.37 -17.24 26.90
CA GLY A 560 -24.14 -18.14 25.77
C GLY A 560 -22.84 -17.87 25.00
N TRP A 561 -22.03 -16.89 25.42
CA TRP A 561 -20.83 -16.56 24.65
C TRP A 561 -19.76 -17.64 24.80
N ARG A 562 -19.37 -18.17 23.65
CA ARG A 562 -18.28 -19.13 23.50
C ARG A 562 -17.29 -18.66 22.46
N THR A 563 -16.04 -19.06 22.66
CA THR A 563 -14.94 -18.83 21.73
C THR A 563 -13.88 -19.91 21.93
N THR A 564 -13.07 -20.16 20.90
CA THR A 564 -11.93 -21.10 20.96
C THR A 564 -10.58 -20.38 21.10
N HIS A 565 -10.58 -19.05 21.11
CA HIS A 565 -9.39 -18.22 21.10
C HIS A 565 -9.48 -17.12 22.17
N GLY A 566 -8.40 -16.35 22.32
CA GLY A 566 -8.46 -15.05 22.98
C GLY A 566 -9.44 -14.10 22.27
N LEU A 567 -9.69 -12.95 22.89
CA LEU A 567 -10.60 -11.95 22.36
C LEU A 567 -10.02 -10.54 22.55
N ALA A 568 -10.62 -9.56 21.88
CA ALA A 568 -10.24 -8.16 22.00
C ALA A 568 -11.26 -7.38 22.83
N ALA A 569 -10.78 -6.32 23.47
CA ALA A 569 -11.63 -5.33 24.11
C ALA A 569 -11.09 -3.92 23.82
N ALA A 570 -11.99 -2.97 23.56
CA ALA A 570 -11.65 -1.57 23.29
C ALA A 570 -12.74 -0.66 23.87
N THR A 571 -12.37 0.53 24.34
CA THR A 571 -13.32 1.50 24.90
C THR A 571 -13.33 2.78 24.07
N ASP A 572 -14.52 3.24 23.73
CA ASP A 572 -14.80 4.54 23.10
C ASP A 572 -15.74 5.33 24.02
N GLY A 573 -15.23 6.35 24.71
CA GLY A 573 -15.99 7.08 25.72
C GLY A 573 -16.49 6.18 26.86
N ASP A 574 -17.80 6.08 27.04
CA ASP A 574 -18.46 5.24 28.06
C ASP A 574 -18.80 3.83 27.55
N ARG A 575 -18.50 3.54 26.28
CA ARG A 575 -18.83 2.29 25.61
C ARG A 575 -17.61 1.38 25.52
N THR A 576 -17.72 0.15 26.01
CA THR A 576 -16.70 -0.89 25.84
C THR A 576 -17.17 -1.93 24.84
N TRP A 577 -16.36 -2.22 23.84
CA TRP A 577 -16.57 -3.29 22.88
C TRP A 577 -15.81 -4.54 23.32
N ALA A 578 -16.43 -5.71 23.11
CA ALA A 578 -15.77 -7.01 23.14
C ALA A 578 -15.92 -7.67 21.77
N VAL A 579 -14.81 -8.13 21.21
CA VAL A 579 -14.78 -8.77 19.89
C VAL A 579 -14.18 -10.17 20.02
N ARG A 580 -14.89 -11.17 19.50
CA ARG A 580 -14.50 -12.57 19.63
C ARG A 580 -14.69 -13.32 18.33
N ARG A 581 -13.87 -14.36 18.14
CA ARG A 581 -14.12 -15.39 17.15
C ARG A 581 -15.12 -16.40 17.71
N GLY A 582 -16.26 -16.59 17.07
CA GLY A 582 -17.19 -17.65 17.43
C GLY A 582 -16.62 -19.04 17.16
N GLU A 583 -17.28 -20.09 17.67
CA GLU A 583 -16.92 -21.49 17.38
C GLU A 583 -17.08 -21.83 15.89
N ASP A 584 -17.95 -21.11 15.19
CA ASP A 584 -18.16 -21.16 13.74
C ASP A 584 -17.12 -20.37 12.93
N GLY A 585 -16.14 -19.75 13.59
CA GLY A 585 -15.05 -18.99 12.96
C GLY A 585 -15.34 -17.54 12.61
N TYR A 586 -16.60 -17.11 12.70
CA TYR A 586 -16.97 -15.72 12.43
C TYR A 586 -16.67 -14.79 13.60
N LEU A 587 -16.14 -13.61 13.29
CA LEU A 587 -15.94 -12.55 14.26
C LEU A 587 -17.27 -11.89 14.63
N ARG A 588 -17.45 -11.71 15.94
CA ARG A 588 -18.62 -11.07 16.53
C ARG A 588 -18.20 -9.98 17.50
N ALA A 589 -18.83 -8.82 17.36
CA ALA A 589 -18.66 -7.68 18.26
C ALA A 589 -19.94 -7.45 19.06
N ALA A 590 -19.80 -7.04 20.31
CA ALA A 590 -20.90 -6.56 21.13
C ALA A 590 -20.39 -5.43 22.03
N ASP A 591 -21.24 -4.47 22.35
CA ASP A 591 -20.90 -3.34 23.19
C ASP A 591 -21.55 -3.42 24.57
N TYR A 592 -20.89 -2.77 25.52
CA TYR A 592 -21.34 -2.55 26.88
C TYR A 592 -21.45 -1.05 27.11
N THR A 593 -22.57 -0.63 27.69
CA THR A 593 -22.68 0.67 28.36
C THR A 593 -23.15 0.47 29.79
N PRO A 594 -22.81 1.36 30.75
CA PRO A 594 -23.30 1.26 32.12
C PRO A 594 -24.83 1.18 32.22
N ALA A 595 -25.53 1.89 31.32
CA ALA A 595 -27.00 1.97 31.26
C ALA A 595 -27.65 0.72 30.66
N ALA A 596 -27.17 0.25 29.49
CA ALA A 596 -27.81 -0.86 28.77
C ALA A 596 -27.20 -2.23 29.07
N LYS A 597 -26.05 -2.28 29.77
CA LYS A 597 -25.20 -3.47 29.91
C LYS A 597 -24.78 -4.00 28.53
N TRP A 598 -24.47 -5.29 28.42
CA TRP A 598 -24.01 -5.91 27.17
C TRP A 598 -25.16 -6.04 26.16
N GLY A 599 -24.98 -5.46 24.98
CA GLY A 599 -25.87 -5.54 23.83
C GLY A 599 -25.67 -6.82 23.01
N ALA A 600 -26.59 -7.05 22.07
CA ALA A 600 -26.57 -8.20 21.17
C ALA A 600 -25.28 -8.24 20.33
N SER A 601 -24.87 -9.45 19.93
CA SER A 601 -23.71 -9.61 19.04
C SER A 601 -24.05 -9.32 17.58
N GLU A 602 -23.21 -8.55 16.94
CA GLU A 602 -23.21 -8.27 15.51
C GLU A 602 -22.07 -9.01 14.81
N TYR A 603 -22.23 -9.35 13.53
CA TYR A 603 -21.12 -9.84 12.72
C TYR A 603 -20.19 -8.68 12.35
N VAL A 604 -18.90 -8.86 12.62
CA VAL A 604 -17.85 -7.96 12.12
C VAL A 604 -17.84 -8.04 10.59
N GLY A 605 -17.73 -6.90 9.90
CA GLY A 605 -17.85 -6.82 8.44
C GLY A 605 -19.28 -6.94 7.90
N GLY A 606 -20.29 -6.94 8.78
CA GLY A 606 -21.70 -6.93 8.41
C GLY A 606 -22.10 -8.16 7.60
N ASN A 607 -22.58 -7.94 6.36
CA ASN A 607 -23.00 -9.04 5.48
C ASN A 607 -21.84 -9.92 5.01
N THR A 608 -20.60 -9.40 4.98
CA THR A 608 -19.42 -10.17 4.60
C THR A 608 -19.05 -11.21 5.64
N ARG A 609 -19.40 -10.96 6.92
CA ARG A 609 -19.09 -11.82 8.07
C ARG A 609 -17.61 -12.21 8.11
N ALA A 610 -16.79 -11.31 8.63
CA ALA A 610 -15.35 -11.52 8.80
C ALA A 610 -15.05 -12.85 9.52
N THR A 611 -14.07 -13.58 8.99
CA THR A 611 -13.52 -14.80 9.59
C THR A 611 -12.10 -14.53 10.01
N SER A 612 -11.72 -15.03 11.18
CA SER A 612 -10.35 -14.92 11.70
C SER A 612 -9.72 -16.30 11.86
N MET A 613 -8.42 -16.41 11.63
CA MET A 613 -7.64 -17.59 12.03
C MET A 613 -7.63 -17.76 13.54
N ASP A 614 -7.54 -16.65 14.26
CA ASP A 614 -7.28 -16.59 15.69
C ASP A 614 -7.98 -15.40 16.37
N GLU A 615 -7.37 -14.89 17.44
CA GLU A 615 -7.84 -13.77 18.25
C GLU A 615 -7.84 -12.47 17.42
N PRO A 616 -8.89 -11.65 17.50
CA PRO A 616 -8.85 -10.31 16.91
C PRO A 616 -8.10 -9.32 17.82
N ALA A 617 -7.84 -8.14 17.28
CA ALA A 617 -7.50 -6.92 18.00
C ALA A 617 -8.59 -5.86 17.77
N ALA A 618 -8.71 -4.90 18.69
CA ALA A 618 -9.64 -3.79 18.52
C ALA A 618 -9.12 -2.50 19.15
N ALA A 619 -9.46 -1.36 18.53
CA ALA A 619 -9.24 -0.04 19.11
C ALA A 619 -10.33 0.93 18.64
N ALA A 620 -10.71 1.85 19.53
CA ALA A 620 -11.50 3.00 19.16
C ALA A 620 -10.58 4.09 18.59
N HIS A 621 -10.95 4.66 17.44
CA HIS A 621 -10.18 5.70 16.78
C HIS A 621 -11.13 6.61 15.98
N ALA A 622 -10.99 7.93 16.15
CA ALA A 622 -11.79 8.94 15.45
C ALA A 622 -13.32 8.70 15.49
N GLY A 623 -13.84 8.19 16.63
CA GLY A 623 -15.27 7.87 16.80
C GLY A 623 -15.76 6.65 16.01
N LYS A 624 -14.84 5.81 15.53
CA LYS A 624 -15.09 4.52 14.89
C LYS A 624 -14.44 3.40 15.72
N LEU A 625 -14.94 2.18 15.58
CA LEU A 625 -14.26 0.99 16.10
C LEU A 625 -13.52 0.31 14.95
N TYR A 626 -12.21 0.11 15.13
CA TYR A 626 -11.40 -0.70 14.23
C TYR A 626 -11.19 -2.06 14.85
N VAL A 627 -11.34 -3.11 14.05
CA VAL A 627 -11.06 -4.50 14.41
C VAL A 627 -10.09 -5.07 13.40
N MET A 628 -8.92 -5.53 13.83
CA MET A 628 -7.92 -6.16 12.95
C MET A 628 -7.70 -7.61 13.34
N TYR A 629 -7.47 -8.47 12.36
CA TYR A 629 -7.35 -9.91 12.56
C TYR A 629 -6.52 -10.55 11.45
N ARG A 630 -6.09 -11.79 11.67
CA ARG A 630 -5.45 -12.60 10.63
C ARG A 630 -6.50 -13.39 9.86
N ARG A 631 -6.44 -13.32 8.53
CA ARG A 631 -7.40 -13.99 7.66
C ARG A 631 -7.05 -15.45 7.38
#